data_AF-A0A0M4CK28-F1
#
_entry.id   AF-A0A0M4CK28-F1
#
_cell.length_a   1.000
_cell.length_b   1.000
_cell.length_c   1.000
_cell.angle_alpha   90.00
_cell.angle_beta   90.00
_cell.angle_gamma   90.00
#
_symmetry.space_group_name_H-M   'P 1'
#
loop_
_entity.id
_entity.type
_entity.pdbx_description
1 polymer ?
#
loop_
_entity_poly.entity_id
_entity_poly.type
_entity_poly.pdbx_seq_one_letter_code
_entity_poly.pdbx_strand_id
1 'polypeptide(L)'
;MKNRTLDAGDNVGESGAHSIITWLQSRRLMWIPLLAAVLVIALILGLTFAFNSSNDEEPIDDVSRGKSPVPQHSEEPDETLDSDGDGIPDVVEFTGWKVSSGKIYRTDPNNADTDSDGLSDGEEAGEGFDAVYAGLADPTEADSDGDGLEDREEVLGWTTTRGEQFFTDPMKPDTDGDRLDDGVEAGIVFGTPSQ
;
A
#
# COMPACT_ATOMS: atom_id res chain seq x y z
N MET A 1 64.67 -7.60 -56.34
CA MET A 1 65.32 -6.27 -56.25
C MET A 1 64.41 -5.35 -55.47
N LYS A 2 64.93 -4.80 -54.37
CA LYS A 2 64.40 -3.72 -53.52
C LYS A 2 63.18 -4.02 -52.63
N ASN A 3 63.06 -3.63 -51.35
CA ASN A 3 63.90 -3.14 -50.25
C ASN A 3 63.04 -3.41 -48.98
N ARG A 4 63.49 -4.19 -47.99
CA ARG A 4 63.90 -3.73 -46.64
C ARG A 4 63.08 -2.58 -46.01
N THR A 5 62.26 -2.98 -45.03
CA THR A 5 62.08 -2.40 -43.67
C THR A 5 62.10 -0.87 -43.51
N LEU A 6 60.92 -0.29 -43.27
CA LEU A 6 60.68 0.96 -42.51
C LEU A 6 60.51 0.52 -41.04
N ASP A 7 61.40 0.81 -40.11
CA ASP A 7 61.74 2.07 -39.43
C ASP A 7 60.65 2.65 -38.50
N ALA A 8 61.14 3.05 -37.32
CA ALA A 8 60.52 3.76 -36.20
C ALA A 8 59.40 2.98 -35.48
N GLY A 9 59.50 2.69 -34.18
CA GLY A 9 60.28 3.33 -33.12
C GLY A 9 59.30 3.61 -32.01
N ASP A 10 59.47 3.00 -30.85
CA ASP A 10 58.76 3.41 -29.63
C ASP A 10 59.62 3.08 -28.42
N ASN A 11 60.47 4.06 -28.08
CA ASN A 11 61.08 4.17 -26.77
C ASN A 11 60.07 4.85 -25.84
N VAL A 12 59.61 4.07 -24.87
CA VAL A 12 59.31 4.43 -23.46
C VAL A 12 58.86 5.88 -23.22
N GLY A 13 57.55 6.05 -23.07
CA GLY A 13 56.92 7.23 -22.48
C GLY A 13 56.04 6.84 -21.30
N GLU A 14 56.62 6.81 -20.10
CA GLU A 14 55.87 6.92 -18.83
C GLU A 14 55.07 8.24 -18.83
N SER A 15 53.73 8.20 -18.89
CA SER A 15 52.90 9.25 -18.29
C SER A 15 51.41 8.88 -18.12
N GLY A 16 51.08 7.61 -17.90
CA GLY A 16 49.68 7.17 -17.70
C GLY A 16 49.11 7.41 -16.29
N ALA A 17 49.95 7.81 -15.33
CA ALA A 17 49.56 7.93 -13.92
C ALA A 17 48.91 9.28 -13.55
N HIS A 18 48.86 10.27 -14.45
CA HIS A 18 48.36 11.61 -14.16
C HIS A 18 46.92 11.90 -14.63
N SER A 19 46.19 10.90 -15.15
CA SER A 19 44.80 11.08 -15.60
C SER A 19 43.75 10.45 -14.67
N ILE A 20 44.18 9.72 -13.64
CA ILE A 20 43.27 8.95 -12.75
C ILE A 20 43.01 9.67 -11.41
N ILE A 21 43.92 10.56 -10.99
CA ILE A 21 43.83 11.24 -9.70
C ILE A 21 42.90 12.47 -9.75
N THR A 22 42.65 13.03 -10.94
CA THR A 22 41.75 14.20 -11.11
C THR A 22 40.27 13.85 -11.24
N TRP A 23 39.88 12.57 -11.33
CA TRP A 23 38.47 12.17 -11.41
C TRP A 23 37.81 11.87 -10.04
N LEU A 24 38.61 11.54 -9.01
CA LEU A 24 38.09 11.21 -7.67
C LEU A 24 37.88 12.40 -6.72
N GLN A 25 38.35 13.61 -7.06
CA GLN A 25 38.10 14.80 -6.23
C GLN A 25 36.77 15.53 -6.57
N SER A 26 36.18 15.32 -7.74
CA SER A 26 34.95 16.03 -8.15
C SER A 26 33.64 15.38 -7.68
N ARG A 27 33.66 14.10 -7.27
CA ARG A 27 32.43 13.39 -6.86
C ARG A 27 32.03 13.64 -5.39
N ARG A 28 32.92 14.26 -4.59
CA ARG A 28 32.63 14.69 -3.20
C ARG A 28 32.08 16.12 -3.08
N LEU A 29 32.15 16.94 -4.12
CA LEU A 29 31.59 18.31 -4.10
C LEU A 29 30.19 18.45 -4.72
N MET A 30 29.70 17.47 -5.51
CA MET A 30 28.37 17.57 -6.14
C MET A 30 27.19 17.51 -5.15
N TRP A 31 27.40 16.96 -3.94
CA TRP A 31 26.34 16.81 -2.93
C TRP A 31 26.20 18.04 -2.02
N ILE A 32 27.23 18.88 -1.94
CA ILE A 32 27.25 20.07 -1.08
C ILE A 32 26.13 21.08 -1.45
N PRO A 33 25.90 21.44 -2.73
CA PRO A 33 24.80 22.35 -3.06
C PRO A 33 23.42 21.71 -2.83
N LEU A 34 23.29 20.39 -2.98
CA LEU A 34 22.04 19.67 -2.76
C LEU A 34 21.69 19.59 -1.26
N LEU A 35 22.68 19.29 -0.41
CA LEU A 35 22.54 19.37 1.05
C LEU A 35 22.23 20.80 1.51
N ALA A 36 22.88 21.81 0.93
CA ALA A 36 22.59 23.21 1.25
C ALA A 36 21.15 23.60 0.87
N ALA A 37 20.64 23.15 -0.28
CA ALA A 37 19.26 23.39 -0.69
C ALA A 37 18.25 22.74 0.27
N VAL A 38 18.50 21.49 0.69
CA VAL A 38 17.65 20.79 1.68
C VAL A 38 17.65 21.50 3.03
N LEU A 39 18.81 21.98 3.50
CA LEU A 39 18.92 22.74 4.76
C LEU A 39 18.18 24.08 4.71
N VAL A 40 18.23 24.78 3.57
CA VAL A 40 17.49 26.03 3.37
C VAL A 40 15.98 25.78 3.35
N ILE A 41 15.53 24.71 2.67
CA ILE A 41 14.11 24.33 2.66
C ILE A 41 13.64 23.94 4.06
N ALA A 42 14.43 23.15 4.80
CA ALA A 42 14.12 22.77 6.18
C ALA A 42 14.07 23.99 7.12
N LEU A 43 14.96 24.98 6.94
CA LEU A 43 14.91 26.25 7.68
C LEU A 43 13.65 27.05 7.35
N ILE A 44 13.27 27.18 6.07
CA ILE A 44 12.06 27.89 5.65
C ILE A 44 10.82 27.21 6.24
N LEU A 45 10.72 25.88 6.15
CA LEU A 45 9.60 25.11 6.71
C LEU A 45 9.55 25.22 8.24
N GLY A 46 10.70 25.12 8.93
CA GLY A 46 10.77 25.30 10.39
C GLY A 46 10.40 26.71 10.86
N LEU A 47 10.80 27.75 10.11
CA LEU A 47 10.41 29.14 10.37
C LEU A 47 8.90 29.37 10.17
N THR A 48 8.29 28.69 9.20
CA THR A 48 6.85 28.81 8.93
C THR A 48 6.02 28.15 10.05
N PHE A 49 6.49 27.02 10.59
CA PHE A 49 5.85 26.34 11.73
C PHE A 49 5.97 27.14 13.04
N ALA A 50 7.11 27.83 13.25
CA ALA A 50 7.32 28.66 14.44
C ALA A 50 6.54 29.99 14.44
N PHE A 51 6.09 30.47 13.27
CA PHE A 51 5.38 31.75 13.15
C PHE A 51 3.85 31.63 13.19
N ASN A 52 3.29 30.41 13.15
CA ASN A 52 1.85 30.17 13.30
C ASN A 52 1.49 29.72 14.73
N SER A 53 2.24 30.21 15.72
CA SER A 53 1.98 29.95 17.15
C SER A 53 2.08 31.26 17.93
N SER A 54 1.20 32.21 17.60
CA SER A 54 0.94 33.35 18.47
C SER A 54 -0.53 33.75 18.35
N ASN A 55 -1.35 33.29 19.29
CA ASN A 55 -2.62 33.91 19.66
C ASN A 55 -2.92 33.59 21.13
N ASP A 56 -2.10 34.15 22.02
CA ASP A 56 -2.43 34.46 23.41
C ASP A 56 -2.65 35.99 23.39
N GLU A 57 -3.68 36.66 23.89
CA GLU A 57 -4.79 36.45 24.83
C GLU A 57 -5.83 37.57 24.55
N GLU A 58 -7.01 37.54 25.17
CA GLU A 58 -7.48 38.62 26.08
C GLU A 58 -8.76 38.18 26.83
N PRO A 59 -8.85 38.40 28.15
CA PRO A 59 -10.02 38.08 28.96
C PRO A 59 -11.00 39.26 28.98
N ILE A 60 -12.28 39.00 28.68
CA ILE A 60 -13.36 39.98 28.85
C ILE A 60 -14.37 39.51 29.90
N ASP A 61 -14.64 40.47 30.78
CA ASP A 61 -15.44 40.51 31.96
C ASP A 61 -16.97 40.53 31.71
N ASP A 62 -17.66 39.94 32.68
CA ASP A 62 -19.09 39.72 32.90
C ASP A 62 -20.06 40.80 32.36
N VAL A 63 -21.00 40.38 31.49
CA VAL A 63 -22.40 40.82 31.56
C VAL A 63 -23.35 39.64 31.31
N SER A 64 -23.90 39.13 32.40
CA SER A 64 -25.14 38.34 32.48
C SER A 64 -26.20 38.73 31.44
N ARG A 65 -26.43 37.83 30.46
CA ARG A 65 -27.71 37.69 29.77
C ARG A 65 -28.03 36.20 29.66
N GLY A 66 -29.08 35.78 30.35
CA GLY A 66 -29.65 34.44 30.24
C GLY A 66 -29.94 34.09 28.78
N LYS A 67 -29.16 33.16 28.27
CA LYS A 67 -29.49 32.34 27.11
C LYS A 67 -29.20 30.91 27.57
N SER A 68 -30.23 30.08 27.59
CA SER A 68 -30.08 28.63 27.78
C SER A 68 -28.91 28.12 26.95
N PRO A 69 -28.07 27.22 27.46
CA PRO A 69 -27.02 26.64 26.65
C PRO A 69 -27.71 25.83 25.54
N VAL A 70 -27.57 26.31 24.30
CA VAL A 70 -27.73 25.45 23.14
C VAL A 70 -26.57 24.45 23.25
N PRO A 71 -26.82 23.13 23.28
CA PRO A 71 -25.74 22.18 23.20
C PRO A 71 -25.09 22.37 21.82
N GLN A 72 -23.89 22.94 21.80
CA GLN A 72 -23.01 22.84 20.65
C GLN A 72 -22.27 21.51 20.78
N HIS A 73 -22.96 20.42 20.49
CA HIS A 73 -22.30 19.18 20.13
C HIS A 73 -22.31 19.14 18.61
N SER A 74 -21.12 19.28 18.04
CA SER A 74 -20.81 18.97 16.65
C SER A 74 -21.30 17.56 16.32
N GLU A 75 -22.34 17.45 15.50
CA GLU A 75 -22.79 16.18 14.90
C GLU A 75 -21.91 15.79 13.70
N GLU A 76 -20.60 16.05 13.77
CA GLU A 76 -19.69 15.47 12.78
C GLU A 76 -19.59 13.97 13.10
N PRO A 77 -19.80 13.06 12.13
CA PRO A 77 -19.67 11.64 12.36
C PRO A 77 -18.26 11.33 12.85
N ASP A 78 -18.15 10.45 13.84
CA ASP A 78 -16.85 9.97 14.30
C ASP A 78 -16.22 9.12 13.19
N GLU A 79 -15.31 9.73 12.43
CA GLU A 79 -14.61 9.07 11.31
C GLU A 79 -13.70 7.92 11.76
N THR A 80 -13.59 7.67 13.07
CA THR A 80 -12.81 6.58 13.66
C THR A 80 -13.67 5.51 14.34
N LEU A 81 -14.98 5.67 14.34
CA LEU A 81 -15.88 4.64 14.87
C LEU A 81 -15.83 3.42 13.96
N ASP A 82 -15.63 2.26 14.58
CA ASP A 82 -15.56 0.92 13.98
C ASP A 82 -16.38 0.02 14.95
N SER A 83 -17.64 -0.19 14.60
CA SER A 83 -18.68 -0.69 15.49
C SER A 83 -18.63 -2.21 15.67
N ASP A 84 -18.18 -2.96 14.68
CA ASP A 84 -17.98 -4.41 14.76
C ASP A 84 -16.51 -4.83 14.95
N GLY A 85 -15.56 -3.90 14.78
CA GLY A 85 -14.16 -4.09 15.09
C GLY A 85 -13.37 -4.85 14.02
N ASP A 86 -13.82 -4.81 12.77
CA ASP A 86 -13.19 -5.50 11.65
C ASP A 86 -12.01 -4.70 11.03
N GLY A 87 -11.85 -3.44 11.45
CA GLY A 87 -10.79 -2.54 10.98
C GLY A 87 -11.19 -1.57 9.87
N ILE A 88 -12.45 -1.58 9.42
CA ILE A 88 -13.05 -0.59 8.54
C ILE A 88 -13.92 0.37 9.38
N PRO A 89 -13.73 1.69 9.30
CA PRO A 89 -14.62 2.61 10.01
C PRO A 89 -16.06 2.59 9.47
N ASP A 90 -17.06 2.73 10.33
CA ASP A 90 -18.50 2.72 9.99
C ASP A 90 -18.83 3.67 8.82
N VAL A 91 -18.18 4.83 8.80
CA VAL A 91 -18.37 5.83 7.74
C VAL A 91 -17.88 5.31 6.40
N VAL A 92 -16.80 4.54 6.37
CA VAL A 92 -16.22 3.95 5.17
C VAL A 92 -17.10 2.82 4.64
N GLU A 93 -17.61 1.95 5.51
CA GLU A 93 -18.53 0.89 5.12
C GLU A 93 -19.85 1.45 4.58
N PHE A 94 -20.41 2.45 5.28
CA PHE A 94 -21.66 3.08 4.89
C PHE A 94 -21.53 3.88 3.57
N THR A 95 -20.47 4.69 3.44
CA THR A 95 -20.27 5.52 2.22
C THR A 95 -19.75 4.68 1.05
N GLY A 96 -18.97 3.67 1.37
CA GLY A 96 -18.32 2.71 0.50
C GLY A 96 -16.87 3.05 0.21
N TRP A 97 -16.03 2.02 0.17
CA TRP A 97 -14.63 2.15 -0.22
C TRP A 97 -14.39 1.69 -1.65
N LYS A 98 -13.29 2.13 -2.23
CA LYS A 98 -12.92 1.80 -3.61
C LYS A 98 -11.75 0.83 -3.63
N VAL A 99 -11.85 -0.20 -4.46
CA VAL A 99 -10.73 -1.12 -4.69
C VAL A 99 -9.95 -0.77 -5.95
N SER A 100 -8.79 -1.41 -6.14
CA SER A 100 -7.87 -1.18 -7.27
C SER A 100 -8.54 -1.31 -8.65
N SER A 101 -9.51 -2.22 -8.79
CA SER A 101 -10.33 -2.41 -10.01
C SER A 101 -11.29 -1.25 -10.31
N GLY A 102 -11.54 -0.40 -9.31
CA GLY A 102 -12.47 0.71 -9.35
C GLY A 102 -13.89 0.38 -8.91
N LYS A 103 -14.14 -0.87 -8.51
CA LYS A 103 -15.39 -1.28 -7.84
C LYS A 103 -15.50 -0.59 -6.47
N ILE A 104 -16.73 -0.37 -6.03
CA ILE A 104 -17.04 0.24 -4.73
C ILE A 104 -17.83 -0.78 -3.92
N TYR A 105 -17.35 -1.08 -2.72
CA TYR A 105 -17.98 -2.00 -1.79
C TYR A 105 -18.63 -1.24 -0.64
N ARG A 106 -19.66 -1.86 -0.06
CA ARG A 106 -20.39 -1.38 1.12
C ARG A 106 -20.86 -2.58 1.91
N THR A 107 -20.71 -2.50 3.22
CA THR A 107 -21.01 -3.55 4.19
C THR A 107 -21.89 -3.00 5.31
N ASP A 108 -22.33 -3.84 6.23
CA ASP A 108 -23.09 -3.41 7.41
C ASP A 108 -22.11 -3.10 8.55
N PRO A 109 -22.03 -1.85 9.06
CA PRO A 109 -21.09 -1.47 10.13
C PRO A 109 -21.22 -2.21 11.46
N ASN A 110 -22.21 -3.09 11.60
CA ASN A 110 -22.43 -3.87 12.80
C ASN A 110 -22.22 -5.37 12.56
N ASN A 111 -21.64 -5.73 11.42
CA ASN A 111 -21.45 -7.10 11.01
C ASN A 111 -20.09 -7.25 10.31
N ALA A 112 -19.10 -7.70 11.08
CA ALA A 112 -17.73 -7.81 10.62
C ALA A 112 -17.50 -8.78 9.43
N ASP A 113 -18.50 -9.54 9.00
CA ASP A 113 -18.41 -10.57 7.94
C ASP A 113 -19.75 -10.56 7.19
N THR A 114 -19.81 -9.74 6.13
CA THR A 114 -21.07 -9.37 5.47
C THR A 114 -21.67 -10.51 4.66
N ASP A 115 -20.86 -11.36 4.05
CA ASP A 115 -21.34 -12.50 3.25
C ASP A 115 -21.30 -13.85 3.99
N SER A 116 -20.75 -13.86 5.20
CA SER A 116 -20.68 -15.02 6.10
C SER A 116 -19.81 -16.18 5.57
N ASP A 117 -18.77 -15.87 4.80
CA ASP A 117 -17.77 -16.85 4.38
C ASP A 117 -16.75 -17.14 5.51
N GLY A 118 -16.57 -16.21 6.45
CA GLY A 118 -15.67 -16.35 7.60
C GLY A 118 -14.33 -15.60 7.48
N LEU A 119 -14.13 -14.81 6.43
CA LEU A 119 -13.24 -13.66 6.40
C LEU A 119 -14.01 -12.43 6.88
N SER A 120 -13.35 -11.51 7.57
CA SER A 120 -13.99 -10.24 7.91
C SER A 120 -13.96 -9.27 6.72
N ASP A 121 -14.90 -8.32 6.64
CA ASP A 121 -14.95 -7.34 5.55
C ASP A 121 -13.61 -6.57 5.46
N GLY A 122 -13.00 -6.27 6.60
CA GLY A 122 -11.63 -5.74 6.72
C GLY A 122 -10.52 -6.65 6.18
N GLU A 123 -10.58 -7.97 6.39
CA GLU A 123 -9.63 -8.94 5.81
C GLU A 123 -9.75 -8.97 4.29
N GLU A 124 -10.98 -8.95 3.78
CA GLU A 124 -11.29 -8.95 2.35
C GLU A 124 -10.97 -7.62 1.67
N ALA A 125 -11.14 -6.49 2.36
CA ALA A 125 -10.67 -5.20 1.87
C ALA A 125 -9.14 -5.20 1.70
N GLY A 126 -8.42 -5.82 2.64
CA GLY A 126 -6.97 -5.89 2.67
C GLY A 126 -6.31 -4.55 3.01
N GLU A 127 -5.06 -4.36 2.60
CA GLU A 127 -4.32 -3.13 2.92
C GLU A 127 -4.93 -1.90 2.20
N GLY A 128 -5.08 -0.78 2.92
CA GLY A 128 -5.69 0.42 2.39
C GLY A 128 -5.25 1.74 3.03
N PHE A 129 -5.55 2.84 2.34
CA PHE A 129 -5.36 4.22 2.81
C PHE A 129 -6.44 5.13 2.21
N ASP A 130 -7.07 5.97 3.02
CA ASP A 130 -8.05 6.98 2.58
C ASP A 130 -9.23 6.40 1.79
N ALA A 131 -9.87 5.35 2.34
CA ALA A 131 -10.98 4.60 1.72
C ALA A 131 -10.65 3.98 0.35
N VAL A 132 -9.35 3.78 0.07
CA VAL A 132 -8.88 3.01 -1.09
C VAL A 132 -8.14 1.78 -0.57
N TYR A 133 -8.65 0.60 -0.91
CA TYR A 133 -8.14 -0.69 -0.43
C TYR A 133 -7.68 -1.57 -1.58
N ALA A 134 -6.89 -2.60 -1.28
CA ALA A 134 -6.40 -3.54 -2.27
C ALA A 134 -7.56 -4.29 -2.97
N GLY A 135 -8.52 -4.75 -2.17
CA GLY A 135 -9.57 -5.68 -2.58
C GLY A 135 -8.99 -7.07 -2.78
N LEU A 136 -8.84 -7.81 -1.69
CA LEU A 136 -8.44 -9.22 -1.70
C LEU A 136 -9.61 -10.10 -2.16
N ALA A 137 -10.82 -9.79 -1.69
CA ALA A 137 -12.09 -10.44 -2.05
C ALA A 137 -13.23 -9.41 -2.20
N ASP A 138 -14.42 -9.87 -2.59
CA ASP A 138 -15.69 -9.14 -2.60
C ASP A 138 -16.45 -9.45 -1.30
N PRO A 139 -16.51 -8.51 -0.34
CA PRO A 139 -17.11 -8.73 0.98
C PRO A 139 -18.64 -8.91 0.97
N THR A 140 -19.22 -9.09 -0.22
CA THR A 140 -20.66 -9.28 -0.40
C THR A 140 -21.01 -10.60 -1.08
N GLU A 141 -20.01 -11.41 -1.44
CA GLU A 141 -20.15 -12.66 -2.15
C GLU A 141 -19.09 -13.66 -1.68
N ALA A 142 -19.50 -14.69 -0.93
CA ALA A 142 -18.59 -15.70 -0.34
C ALA A 142 -17.69 -16.50 -1.32
N ASP A 143 -17.95 -16.36 -2.62
CA ASP A 143 -17.16 -16.92 -3.74
C ASP A 143 -17.13 -15.80 -4.79
N SER A 144 -16.09 -14.98 -4.69
CA SER A 144 -16.07 -13.68 -5.33
C SER A 144 -15.93 -13.73 -6.85
N ASP A 145 -15.25 -14.75 -7.37
CA ASP A 145 -15.06 -14.95 -8.80
C ASP A 145 -15.99 -16.02 -9.40
N GLY A 146 -16.68 -16.77 -8.55
CA GLY A 146 -17.75 -17.69 -8.90
C GLY A 146 -17.26 -19.03 -9.46
N ASP A 147 -16.06 -19.45 -9.10
CA ASP A 147 -15.44 -20.68 -9.59
C ASP A 147 -15.80 -21.93 -8.78
N GLY A 148 -16.45 -21.74 -7.62
CA GLY A 148 -16.91 -22.78 -6.72
C GLY A 148 -15.98 -23.08 -5.54
N LEU A 149 -14.95 -22.27 -5.30
CA LEU A 149 -14.13 -22.24 -4.10
C LEU A 149 -14.44 -20.96 -3.30
N GLU A 150 -14.68 -21.06 -1.98
CA GLU A 150 -15.00 -19.86 -1.19
C GLU A 150 -13.74 -19.03 -0.92
N ASP A 151 -13.87 -17.71 -0.81
CA ASP A 151 -12.73 -16.79 -0.72
C ASP A 151 -11.83 -17.12 0.48
N ARG A 152 -12.42 -17.47 1.63
CA ARG A 152 -11.69 -17.96 2.81
C ARG A 152 -10.75 -19.12 2.49
N GLU A 153 -11.13 -20.03 1.61
CA GLU A 153 -10.37 -21.25 1.30
C GLU A 153 -9.20 -20.95 0.38
N GLU A 154 -9.37 -19.97 -0.50
CA GLU A 154 -8.33 -19.45 -1.37
C GLU A 154 -7.27 -18.67 -0.57
N VAL A 155 -7.73 -17.80 0.33
CA VAL A 155 -6.89 -16.97 1.20
C VAL A 155 -6.11 -17.81 2.21
N LEU A 156 -6.78 -18.74 2.91
CA LEU A 156 -6.11 -19.62 3.89
C LEU A 156 -5.31 -20.74 3.22
N GLY A 157 -5.68 -21.09 2.00
CA GLY A 157 -5.10 -22.16 1.22
C GLY A 157 -5.41 -23.56 1.77
N TRP A 158 -5.02 -24.57 0.99
CA TRP A 158 -5.18 -25.98 1.37
C TRP A 158 -3.89 -26.77 1.22
N THR A 159 -3.82 -27.91 1.94
CA THR A 159 -2.68 -28.83 1.88
C THR A 159 -3.06 -30.11 1.16
N THR A 160 -2.27 -30.50 0.16
CA THR A 160 -2.50 -31.74 -0.58
C THR A 160 -2.07 -32.97 0.21
N THR A 161 -2.44 -34.15 -0.27
CA THR A 161 -1.96 -35.43 0.28
C THR A 161 -0.43 -35.59 0.26
N ARG A 162 0.26 -34.81 -0.58
CA ARG A 162 1.73 -34.78 -0.66
C ARG A 162 2.36 -33.76 0.29
N GLY A 163 1.55 -33.04 1.07
CA GLY A 163 2.02 -32.00 2.00
C GLY A 163 2.40 -30.68 1.32
N GLU A 164 1.97 -30.47 0.08
CA GLU A 164 2.16 -29.22 -0.65
C GLU A 164 1.02 -28.26 -0.27
N GLN A 165 1.35 -26.98 -0.06
CA GLN A 165 0.36 -25.95 0.25
C GLN A 165 0.05 -25.13 -1.01
N PHE A 166 -1.22 -24.86 -1.24
CA PHE A 166 -1.74 -24.11 -2.39
C PHE A 166 -2.56 -22.92 -1.90
N PHE A 167 -2.52 -21.84 -2.66
CA PHE A 167 -3.26 -20.59 -2.46
C PHE A 167 -3.64 -20.09 -3.84
N THR A 168 -4.83 -19.50 -3.96
CA THR A 168 -5.38 -18.95 -5.20
C THR A 168 -5.80 -17.49 -4.97
N ASP A 169 -6.13 -16.78 -6.04
CA ASP A 169 -6.55 -15.38 -6.02
C ASP A 169 -8.08 -15.32 -6.06
N PRO A 170 -8.76 -14.90 -4.99
CA PRO A 170 -10.23 -14.91 -4.90
C PRO A 170 -10.94 -14.05 -5.96
N MET A 171 -10.19 -13.18 -6.64
CA MET A 171 -10.72 -12.33 -7.71
C MET A 171 -10.52 -12.93 -9.10
N LYS A 172 -10.01 -14.16 -9.21
CA LYS A 172 -9.57 -14.74 -10.48
C LYS A 172 -9.82 -16.26 -10.53
N PRO A 173 -10.80 -16.69 -11.35
CA PRO A 173 -11.29 -18.08 -11.30
C PRO A 173 -10.29 -19.11 -11.83
N ASP A 174 -9.11 -18.68 -12.32
CA ASP A 174 -8.03 -19.53 -12.87
C ASP A 174 -6.73 -18.79 -12.54
N THR A 175 -6.17 -19.02 -11.35
CA THR A 175 -5.06 -18.26 -10.79
C THR A 175 -3.78 -18.41 -11.61
N ASP A 176 -3.49 -19.60 -12.12
CA ASP A 176 -2.24 -19.88 -12.82
C ASP A 176 -2.32 -19.70 -14.35
N GLY A 177 -3.54 -19.56 -14.88
CA GLY A 177 -3.83 -19.27 -16.29
C GLY A 177 -3.76 -20.47 -17.22
N ASP A 178 -3.92 -21.69 -16.71
CA ASP A 178 -3.84 -22.92 -17.48
C ASP A 178 -5.18 -23.35 -18.14
N ARG A 179 -6.26 -22.60 -17.86
CA ARG A 179 -7.65 -22.80 -18.30
C ARG A 179 -8.43 -23.86 -17.53
N LEU A 180 -7.99 -24.19 -16.33
CA LEU A 180 -8.77 -24.95 -15.37
C LEU A 180 -9.09 -24.03 -14.20
N ASP A 181 -10.36 -23.99 -13.81
CA ASP A 181 -10.77 -23.11 -12.73
C ASP A 181 -10.23 -23.62 -11.37
N ASP A 182 -9.86 -22.74 -10.45
CA ASP A 182 -9.19 -23.10 -9.19
C ASP A 182 -10.06 -24.03 -8.33
N GLY A 183 -11.37 -23.80 -8.26
CA GLY A 183 -12.34 -24.69 -7.62
C GLY A 183 -12.38 -26.09 -8.23
N VAL A 184 -12.15 -26.22 -9.54
CA VAL A 184 -12.01 -27.53 -10.20
C VAL A 184 -10.69 -28.20 -9.82
N GLU A 185 -9.59 -27.44 -9.78
CA GLU A 185 -8.28 -27.93 -9.37
C GLU A 185 -8.27 -28.42 -7.92
N ALA A 186 -8.85 -27.65 -7.01
CA ALA A 186 -9.03 -28.01 -5.61
C ALA A 186 -9.77 -29.35 -5.47
N GLY A 187 -10.89 -29.51 -6.20
CA GLY A 187 -11.65 -30.77 -6.24
C GLY A 187 -10.84 -31.97 -6.77
N ILE A 188 -9.95 -31.76 -7.73
CA ILE A 188 -9.05 -32.80 -8.27
C ILE A 188 -7.97 -33.17 -7.23
N VAL A 189 -7.45 -32.20 -6.49
CA VAL A 189 -6.47 -32.40 -5.42
C VAL A 189 -7.05 -33.25 -4.28
N PHE A 190 -8.32 -33.06 -3.91
CA PHE A 190 -9.01 -33.92 -2.94
C PHE A 190 -9.49 -35.26 -3.54
N GLY A 191 -9.55 -35.35 -4.87
CA GLY A 191 -10.13 -36.47 -5.62
C GLY A 191 -9.24 -37.69 -5.88
N THR A 192 -7.94 -37.69 -5.54
CA THR A 192 -7.09 -38.90 -5.67
C THR A 192 -6.09 -39.04 -4.51
N PRO A 193 -6.00 -40.25 -3.90
CA PRO A 193 -5.67 -41.48 -4.62
C PRO A 193 -6.72 -42.59 -4.48
N SER A 194 -7.08 -43.20 -5.61
CA SER A 194 -7.42 -44.62 -5.62
C SER A 194 -6.16 -45.43 -5.94
N GLN A 195 -5.79 -46.27 -4.96
CA GLN A 195 -5.04 -47.54 -4.97
C GLN A 195 -3.92 -47.55 -3.91
#